data_AF-A0ABD0PNQ4-F1
#
_entry.id   AF-A0ABD0PNQ4-F1
#
_cell.length_a   1.000
_cell.length_b   1.000
_cell.length_c   1.000
_cell.angle_alpha   90.00
_cell.angle_beta   90.00
_cell.angle_gamma   90.00
#
_symmetry.space_group_name_H-M   'P 1'
#
loop_
_entity.id
_entity.type
_entity.pdbx_description
1 polymer ?
#
loop_
_entity_poly.entity_id
_entity_poly.type
_entity_poly.pdbx_seq_one_letter_code
_entity_poly.pdbx_strand_id
1 'polypeptide(L)' 'KQSVVYKSHKTGKVDSIPAPDLSAAQWRRVCLGHGIKLATSSGHVYRYDGFKDT' A
#
# COMPACT_ATOMS: atom_id res chain seq x y z
N LYS A 1 -2.17 11.17 -14.20
CA LYS A 1 -3.19 10.30 -13.56
C LYS A 1 -2.61 9.82 -12.23
N GLN A 2 -3.37 9.88 -11.13
CA GLN A 2 -2.88 9.56 -9.78
C GLN A 2 -2.95 8.05 -9.52
N SER A 3 -1.90 7.48 -8.92
CA SER A 3 -1.80 6.05 -8.58
C SER A 3 -0.79 5.83 -7.46
N VAL A 4 -0.99 4.77 -6.67
CA VAL A 4 0.03 4.26 -5.74
C VAL A 4 0.88 3.26 -6.49
N VAL A 5 2.20 3.46 -6.50
CA VAL A 5 3.15 2.56 -7.17
C VAL A 5 4.13 2.02 -6.15
N TYR A 6 4.24 0.70 -6.08
CA TYR A 6 5.26 0.02 -5.30
C TYR A 6 6.15 -0.82 -6.20
N LYS A 7 7.46 -0.77 -5.96
CA LYS A 7 8.44 -1.61 -6.65
C LYS A 7 9.22 -2.42 -5.63
N SER A 8 9.15 -3.75 -5.73
CA SER A 8 9.96 -4.62 -4.90
C SER A 8 11.44 -4.45 -5.26
N HIS A 9 12.26 -4.07 -4.29
CA HIS A 9 13.71 -3.97 -4.46
C HIS A 9 14.34 -5.35 -4.76
N LYS A 10 13.78 -6.43 -4.21
CA LYS A 10 14.35 -7.78 -4.35
C LYS A 10 14.06 -8.40 -5.73
N THR A 11 12.83 -8.28 -6.22
CA THR A 11 12.38 -8.98 -7.44
C THR A 11 12.19 -8.07 -8.64
N GLY A 12 12.21 -6.74 -8.43
CA GLY A 12 11.91 -5.76 -9.46
C GLY A 12 10.42 -5.69 -9.84
N LYS A 13 9.56 -6.53 -9.26
CA LYS A 13 8.11 -6.53 -9.52
C LYS A 13 7.53 -5.16 -9.17
N VAL A 14 6.75 -4.62 -10.10
CA VAL A 14 6.02 -3.36 -9.93
C VAL A 14 4.53 -3.67 -9.76
N ASP A 15 3.96 -3.14 -8.69
CA ASP A 15 2.53 -3.10 -8.46
C ASP A 15 2.06 -1.65 -8.58
N SER A 16 1.00 -1.42 -9.37
CA SER A 16 0.40 -0.10 -9.59
C SER A 16 -1.09 -0.17 -9.30
N ILE A 17 -1.56 0.68 -8.38
CA ILE A 17 -2.95 0.74 -7.94
C ILE A 17 -3.49 2.11 -8.38
N PRO A 18 -4.39 2.16 -9.37
CA PRO A 18 -5.07 3.39 -9.76
C PRO A 18 -5.87 3.97 -8.58
N ALA A 19 -5.89 5.29 -8.44
CA ALA A 19 -6.66 5.95 -7.37
C ALA A 19 -8.15 5.55 -7.33
N PRO A 20 -8.86 5.38 -8.48
CA PRO A 20 -10.27 4.96 -8.47
C PRO A 20 -10.51 3.54 -7.95
N ASP A 21 -9.49 2.68 -7.97
CA ASP A 21 -9.62 1.28 -7.53
C ASP A 21 -9.48 1.14 -6.02
N LEU A 22 -9.02 2.18 -5.31
CA LEU A 22 -8.89 2.17 -3.86
C LEU A 22 -10.27 2.27 -3.21
N SER A 23 -10.66 1.22 -2.49
CA SER A 23 -11.92 1.18 -1.75
C SER A 23 -11.76 1.60 -0.29
N ALA A 24 -10.61 1.29 0.33
CA ALA A 24 -10.30 1.71 1.69
C ALA A 24 -8.79 1.87 1.91
N ALA A 25 -8.43 2.78 2.80
CA ALA A 25 -7.07 2.97 3.28
C ALA A 25 -7.08 3.08 4.81
N GLN A 26 -6.20 2.33 5.48
CA GLN A 26 -6.08 2.35 6.93
C GLN A 26 -4.62 2.58 7.34
N TRP A 27 -4.41 3.60 8.17
CA TRP A 27 -3.18 3.80 8.94
C TRP A 27 -3.26 3.06 10.27
N ARG A 28 -2.23 2.30 10.63
CA ARG A 28 -2.23 1.51 11.88
C ARG A 28 -0.81 1.26 12.39
N ARG A 29 -0.69 0.98 13.68
CA ARG A 29 0.53 0.42 14.28
C ARG A 29 0.80 -0.99 13.73
N VAL A 30 2.06 -1.30 13.46
CA VAL A 30 2.54 -2.62 13.02
C VAL A 30 3.84 -2.98 13.75
N CYS A 31 4.43 -4.15 13.47
CA CYS A 31 5.62 -4.62 14.19
C CYS A 31 6.80 -3.65 14.08
N LEU A 32 6.98 -3.01 12.91
CA LEU A 32 7.99 -1.99 12.69
C LEU A 32 7.31 -0.66 12.35
N GLY A 33 7.15 0.20 13.36
CA GLY A 33 6.54 1.53 13.18
C GLY A 33 5.06 1.45 12.78
N HIS A 34 4.72 2.15 11.70
CA HIS A 34 3.36 2.20 11.14
C HIS A 34 3.29 1.52 9.78
N GLY A 35 2.06 1.13 9.44
CA GLY A 35 1.74 0.55 8.15
C GLY A 35 0.49 1.18 7.53
N ILE A 36 0.49 1.23 6.21
CA ILE A 36 -0.68 1.53 5.39
C ILE A 36 -1.21 0.21 4.84
N LYS A 37 -2.47 -0.09 5.13
CA LYS A 37 -3.22 -1.16 4.48
C LYS A 37 -4.19 -0.54 3.47
N LEU A 38 -4.03 -0.89 2.20
CA LEU A 38 -4.92 -0.47 1.11
C LEU A 38 -5.77 -1.66 0.67
N ALA A 39 -7.07 -1.46 0.55
CA ALA A 39 -7.99 -2.40 -0.07
C ALA A 39 -8.45 -1.85 -1.41
N THR A 40 -8.61 -2.73 -2.40
CA THR A 40 -9.17 -2.36 -3.71
C THR A 40 -10.60 -2.84 -3.86
N SER A 41 -11.33 -2.23 -4.80
CA SER A 41 -12.66 -2.67 -5.21
C SER A 41 -12.68 -4.10 -5.78
N SER A 42 -11.56 -4.54 -6.37
CA SER A 42 -11.35 -5.91 -6.86
C SER A 42 -11.09 -6.95 -5.74
N GLY A 43 -11.04 -6.52 -4.48
CA GLY A 43 -10.80 -7.41 -3.33
C GLY A 43 -9.33 -7.67 -3.00
N HIS A 44 -8.39 -7.05 -3.71
CA HIS A 44 -6.97 -7.14 -3.35
C HIS A 44 -6.67 -6.30 -2.09
N VAL A 45 -5.70 -6.77 -1.32
CA VAL A 45 -5.20 -6.07 -0.13
C VAL A 45 -3.70 -5.91 -0.21
N TYR A 46 -3.24 -4.66 -0.20
CA TYR A 46 -1.84 -4.29 -0.20
C TYR A 46 -1.43 -3.77 1.17
N ARG A 47 -0.29 -4.24 1.70
CA ARG A 47 0.21 -3.85 3.02
C ARG A 47 1.63 -3.35 2.86
N TYR A 48 1.84 -2.12 3.29
CA TYR A 48 3.15 -1.47 3.32
C TYR A 48 3.44 -1.09 4.76
N ASP A 49 4.49 -1.65 5.34
CA ASP A 49 4.87 -1.49 6.75
C ASP A 49 6.24 -0.82 6.85
N GLY A 50 6.60 -0.29 8.03
CA GLY A 50 7.90 0.33 8.27
C GLY A 50 7.92 1.85 8.19
N PHE A 51 6.76 2.50 8.13
CA PHE A 51 6.69 3.96 8.14
C PHE A 51 7.01 4.51 9.53
N LYS A 52 7.70 5.64 9.56
CA LYS A 52 7.84 6.47 10.76
C LYS A 52 6.53 7.21 11.01
N ASP A 53 6.30 7.62 12.26
CA ASP A 53 5.10 8.36 12.65
C ASP A 53 5.10 9.81 12.10
N THR A 54 6.29 10.30 11.71
CA THR A 54 6.56 11.65 11.17
C THR A 54 7.58 11.58 10.05
#